data_AF-A0A8T4U2M2-F1
#
_entry.id   AF-A0A8T4U2M2-F1
#
_cell.length_a   1.000
_cell.length_b   1.000
_cell.length_c   1.000
_cell.angle_alpha   90.00
_cell.angle_beta   90.00
_cell.angle_gamma   90.00
#
_symmetry.space_group_name_H-M   'P 1'
#
loop_
_entity.id
_entity.type
_entity.pdbx_description
1 polymer ?
#
loop_
_entity_poly.entity_id
_entity_poly.type
_entity_poly.pdbx_seq_one_letter_code
_entity_poly.pdbx_strand_id
1 'polypeptide(L)'
;MLLVIIIKLMSEKQIKEINIKLVPCYLLNCKDKNLQFNLLVNVNNAHVVKDIETGTGGCLIRDLKGLTSNEEKILRYVINMDKNKFEAAELFGRVELQFSELYDLMSNLVAKGYCIKEGSKFMLSKNLLFFSNLRELAIYEKVEFKGIKYDVKEEIKYDIKEIVDFISKFVDVLSRRECFLMKYDVVYN
;
A
#
# COMPACT_ATOMS: atom_id res chain seq x y z
N MET A 1 19.65 0.08 -20.78
CA MET A 1 20.96 -0.25 -21.38
C MET A 1 22.10 0.36 -20.56
N LEU A 2 22.10 1.69 -20.32
CA LEU A 2 23.06 2.34 -19.41
C LEU A 2 23.12 1.73 -18.00
N LEU A 3 21.97 1.46 -17.35
CA LEU A 3 21.95 0.89 -16.00
C LEU A 3 22.56 -0.53 -15.90
N VAL A 4 22.34 -1.37 -16.91
CA VAL A 4 22.92 -2.73 -17.00
C VAL A 4 24.43 -2.67 -17.13
N ILE A 5 24.95 -1.69 -17.88
CA ILE A 5 26.39 -1.45 -18.00
C ILE A 5 26.97 -0.99 -16.66
N ILE A 6 26.28 -0.09 -15.96
CA ILE A 6 26.70 0.38 -14.63
C ILE A 6 26.73 -0.77 -13.62
N ILE A 7 25.72 -1.63 -13.59
CA ILE A 7 25.68 -2.81 -12.70
C ILE A 7 26.89 -3.74 -12.96
N LYS A 8 27.23 -3.96 -14.24
CA LYS A 8 28.42 -4.74 -14.60
C LYS A 8 29.73 -4.09 -14.17
N LEU A 9 29.81 -2.75 -14.21
CA LEU A 9 31.00 -2.00 -13.80
C LEU A 9 31.17 -1.91 -12.29
N MET A 10 30.07 -1.93 -11.52
CA MET A 10 30.08 -1.80 -10.06
C MET A 10 30.19 -3.14 -9.32
N SER A 11 30.20 -4.27 -10.04
CA SER A 11 30.27 -5.58 -9.41
C SER A 11 31.70 -6.07 -9.21
N GLU A 12 32.05 -6.41 -7.97
CA GLU A 12 33.35 -7.03 -7.62
C GLU A 12 33.45 -8.49 -8.09
N LYS A 13 32.30 -9.15 -8.33
CA LYS A 13 32.22 -10.53 -8.82
C LYS A 13 31.83 -10.56 -10.29
N GLN A 14 32.34 -11.55 -11.02
CA GLN A 14 31.98 -11.73 -12.43
C GLN A 14 30.49 -12.08 -12.56
N ILE A 15 29.76 -11.21 -13.25
CA ILE A 15 28.34 -11.43 -13.55
C ILE A 15 28.24 -12.38 -14.75
N LYS A 16 27.52 -13.48 -14.56
CA LYS A 16 27.19 -14.44 -15.61
C LYS A 16 26.05 -13.92 -16.50
N GLU A 17 24.98 -13.44 -15.87
CA GLU A 17 23.75 -13.05 -16.54
C GLU A 17 23.02 -11.96 -15.74
N ILE A 18 22.30 -11.07 -16.44
CA ILE A 18 21.41 -10.07 -15.83
C ILE A 18 20.05 -10.26 -16.48
N ASN A 19 19.09 -10.73 -15.67
CA ASN A 19 17.71 -10.92 -16.09
C ASN A 19 16.89 -9.66 -15.78
N ILE A 20 16.15 -9.18 -16.76
CA ILE A 20 15.26 -8.03 -16.66
C ILE A 20 13.85 -8.54 -16.40
N LYS A 21 13.30 -8.13 -15.26
CA LYS A 21 11.98 -8.52 -14.80
C LYS A 21 11.05 -7.31 -14.74
N LEU A 22 9.87 -7.43 -15.34
CA LEU A 22 8.82 -6.41 -15.29
C LEU A 22 7.75 -6.81 -14.28
N VAL A 23 7.62 -5.99 -13.23
CA VAL A 23 6.61 -6.14 -12.19
C VAL A 23 5.46 -5.17 -12.49
N PRO A 24 4.24 -5.67 -12.77
CA PRO A 24 3.09 -4.83 -13.07
C PRO A 24 2.74 -3.95 -11.87
N CYS A 25 2.57 -2.66 -12.14
CA CYS A 25 2.22 -1.66 -11.15
C CYS A 25 1.20 -0.67 -11.70
N TYR A 26 0.54 0.05 -10.82
CA TYR A 26 -0.25 1.21 -11.17
C TYR A 26 0.25 2.44 -10.43
N LEU A 27 0.47 3.52 -11.16
CA LEU A 27 0.69 4.83 -10.59
C LEU A 27 -0.67 5.46 -10.34
N LEU A 28 -1.02 5.61 -9.08
CA LEU A 28 -2.24 6.27 -8.63
C LEU A 28 -1.92 7.71 -8.31
N ASN A 29 -2.66 8.64 -8.91
CA ASN A 29 -2.62 10.04 -8.51
C ASN A 29 -3.67 10.24 -7.42
N CYS A 30 -3.22 10.58 -6.23
CA CYS A 30 -4.03 10.72 -5.03
C CYS A 30 -4.08 12.17 -4.58
N LYS A 31 -5.16 12.55 -3.90
CA LYS A 31 -5.34 13.85 -3.26
C LYS A 31 -5.81 13.66 -1.84
N ASP A 32 -5.05 14.22 -0.91
CA ASP A 32 -5.46 14.37 0.49
C ASP A 32 -5.57 15.86 0.80
N LYS A 33 -6.79 16.32 1.11
CA LYS A 33 -7.14 17.73 1.33
C LYS A 33 -6.69 18.59 0.14
N ASN A 34 -5.62 19.38 0.30
CA ASN A 34 -5.11 20.31 -0.72
C ASN A 34 -3.82 19.83 -1.38
N LEU A 35 -3.36 18.62 -1.07
CA LEU A 35 -2.08 18.08 -1.54
C LEU A 35 -2.32 16.90 -2.48
N GLN A 36 -1.64 16.94 -3.62
CA GLN A 36 -1.60 15.82 -4.55
C GLN A 36 -0.27 15.09 -4.44
N PHE A 37 -0.31 13.77 -4.56
CA PHE A 37 0.85 12.90 -4.53
C PHE A 37 0.57 11.65 -5.36
N ASN A 38 1.63 10.95 -5.76
CA ASN A 38 1.48 9.70 -6.49
C ASN A 38 1.83 8.52 -5.58
N LEU A 39 1.06 7.45 -5.68
CA LEU A 39 1.38 6.16 -5.07
C LEU A 39 1.69 5.16 -6.17
N LEU A 40 2.81 4.45 -6.07
CA LEU A 40 3.10 3.32 -6.94
C LEU A 40 2.60 2.05 -6.27
N VAL A 41 1.67 1.35 -6.90
CA VAL A 41 1.04 0.15 -6.34
C VAL A 41 1.46 -1.06 -7.15
N ASN A 42 2.10 -2.03 -6.49
CA ASN A 42 2.40 -3.34 -7.05
C ASN A 42 1.16 -4.25 -6.96
N VAL A 43 0.64 -4.66 -8.11
CA VAL A 43 -0.60 -5.47 -8.20
C VAL A 43 -0.36 -6.97 -8.05
N ASN A 44 0.88 -7.39 -7.77
CA ASN A 44 1.20 -8.79 -7.48
C ASN A 44 1.12 -9.13 -6.00
N ASN A 45 1.29 -8.12 -5.14
CA ASN A 45 1.27 -8.29 -3.70
C ASN A 45 0.42 -7.24 -2.98
N ALA A 46 -0.26 -6.35 -3.72
CA ALA A 46 -1.02 -5.22 -3.17
C ALA A 46 -0.18 -4.34 -2.22
N HIS A 47 1.09 -4.10 -2.56
CA HIS A 47 1.94 -3.18 -1.82
C HIS A 47 1.99 -1.81 -2.49
N VAL A 48 1.99 -0.76 -1.67
CA VAL A 48 2.43 0.57 -2.09
C VAL A 48 3.96 0.57 -2.03
N VAL A 49 4.60 0.68 -3.18
CA VAL A 49 6.06 0.76 -3.32
C VAL A 49 6.51 2.16 -2.89
N LYS A 50 7.41 2.20 -1.91
CA LYS A 50 8.10 3.41 -1.44
C LYS A 50 9.51 3.51 -2.00
N ASP A 51 10.16 2.36 -2.16
CA ASP A 51 11.53 2.26 -2.66
C ASP A 51 11.51 1.45 -3.96
N ILE A 52 11.83 2.10 -5.07
CA ILE A 52 11.80 1.47 -6.41
C ILE A 52 12.94 0.50 -6.65
N GLU A 53 14.09 0.68 -5.98
CA GLU A 53 15.29 -0.14 -6.19
C GLU A 53 15.05 -1.53 -5.60
N THR A 54 14.52 -1.56 -4.38
CA THR A 54 14.15 -2.78 -3.67
C THR A 54 12.75 -3.27 -4.05
N GLY A 55 11.88 -2.38 -4.53
CA GLY A 55 10.45 -2.62 -4.73
C GLY A 55 9.70 -2.89 -3.42
N THR A 56 10.18 -2.33 -2.31
CA THR A 56 9.60 -2.49 -0.98
C THR A 56 8.70 -1.31 -0.60
N GLY A 57 7.83 -1.51 0.38
CA GLY A 57 6.95 -0.47 0.90
C GLY A 57 5.81 -1.03 1.75
N GLY A 58 4.72 -0.27 1.87
CA GLY A 58 3.59 -0.59 2.75
C GLY A 58 2.65 -1.65 2.16
N CYS A 59 2.32 -2.68 2.93
CA CYS A 59 1.36 -3.71 2.52
C CYS A 59 -0.08 -3.23 2.77
N LEU A 60 -0.89 -3.06 1.72
CA LEU A 60 -2.26 -2.52 1.85
C LEU A 60 -3.16 -3.37 2.76
N ILE A 61 -2.98 -4.71 2.73
CA ILE A 61 -3.42 -5.73 3.71
C ILE A 61 -3.42 -7.10 3.01
N ARG A 62 -3.25 -8.20 3.75
CA ARG A 62 -3.27 -9.58 3.21
C ARG A 62 -4.63 -10.08 2.74
N ASP A 63 -5.72 -9.49 3.18
CA ASP A 63 -7.09 -9.82 2.77
C ASP A 63 -7.89 -8.52 2.64
N LEU A 64 -8.24 -8.10 1.42
CA LEU A 64 -9.21 -7.02 1.15
C LEU A 64 -10.63 -7.43 1.55
N LYS A 65 -10.79 -8.15 2.67
CA LYS A 65 -12.05 -8.61 3.24
C LYS A 65 -12.97 -7.39 3.36
N GLY A 66 -14.16 -7.54 2.81
CA GLY A 66 -15.16 -6.48 2.80
C GLY A 66 -15.36 -5.94 4.21
N LEU A 67 -15.08 -4.65 4.37
CA LEU A 67 -15.55 -3.88 5.50
C LEU A 67 -17.02 -3.51 5.22
N THR A 68 -17.87 -3.60 6.23
CA THR A 68 -19.21 -3.00 6.14
C THR A 68 -19.09 -1.48 6.18
N SER A 69 -20.13 -0.77 5.73
CA SER A 69 -20.15 0.71 5.76
C SER A 69 -19.84 1.28 7.16
N ASN A 70 -20.37 0.65 8.22
CA ASN A 70 -20.11 1.06 9.61
C ASN A 70 -18.67 0.77 10.04
N GLU A 71 -18.12 -0.39 9.66
CA GLU A 71 -16.71 -0.71 9.93
C GLU A 71 -15.75 0.25 9.22
N GLU A 72 -16.05 0.62 7.97
CA GLU A 72 -15.27 1.63 7.23
C GLU A 72 -15.32 3.00 7.90
N LYS A 73 -16.52 3.43 8.33
CA LYS A 73 -16.70 4.70 9.02
C LYS A 73 -15.87 4.74 10.30
N ILE A 74 -15.90 3.68 11.10
CA ILE A 74 -15.09 3.56 12.33
C ILE A 74 -13.60 3.55 11.99
N LEU A 75 -13.17 2.74 11.03
CA LEU A 75 -11.76 2.63 10.68
C LEU A 75 -11.18 3.96 10.17
N ARG A 76 -11.93 4.71 9.36
CA ARG A 76 -11.57 6.07 8.93
C ARG A 76 -11.39 7.01 10.12
N TYR A 77 -12.28 6.96 11.12
CA TYR A 77 -12.11 7.77 12.32
C TYR A 77 -10.82 7.40 13.04
N VAL A 78 -10.59 6.11 13.27
CA VAL A 78 -9.43 5.60 14.00
C VAL A 78 -8.12 5.98 13.30
N ILE A 79 -8.03 5.86 11.97
CA ILE A 79 -6.85 6.25 11.18
C ILE A 79 -6.53 7.74 11.30
N ASN A 80 -7.55 8.57 11.47
CA ASN A 80 -7.41 10.02 11.62
C ASN A 80 -7.28 10.45 13.10
N MET A 81 -7.27 9.52 14.06
CA MET A 81 -7.03 9.88 15.46
C MET A 81 -5.54 10.14 15.68
N ASP A 82 -5.24 11.27 16.31
CA ASP A 82 -3.88 11.64 16.72
C ASP A 82 -3.47 10.92 18.02
N LYS A 83 -3.83 9.65 18.16
CA LYS A 83 -3.56 8.82 19.34
C LYS A 83 -3.25 7.38 18.93
N ASN A 84 -2.16 6.85 19.48
CA ASN A 84 -1.75 5.45 19.24
C ASN A 84 -2.66 4.42 19.92
N LYS A 85 -3.36 4.78 21.00
CA LYS A 85 -4.31 3.93 21.71
C LYS A 85 -5.56 4.72 22.07
N PHE A 86 -6.72 4.09 21.98
CA PHE A 86 -8.01 4.70 22.28
C PHE A 86 -8.97 3.69 22.91
N GLU A 87 -9.96 4.16 23.65
CA GLU A 87 -11.06 3.34 24.15
C GLU A 87 -12.27 3.42 23.20
N ALA A 88 -13.09 2.36 23.14
CA ALA A 88 -14.30 2.38 22.31
C ALA A 88 -15.26 3.53 22.69
N ALA A 89 -15.31 3.90 23.98
CA ALA A 89 -16.09 5.04 24.45
C ALA A 89 -15.67 6.37 23.82
N GLU A 90 -14.40 6.54 23.43
CA GLU A 90 -13.92 7.76 22.75
C GLU A 90 -14.48 7.90 21.33
N LEU A 91 -14.85 6.78 20.71
CA LEU A 91 -15.48 6.77 19.39
C LEU A 91 -16.99 7.05 19.48
N PHE A 92 -17.64 6.66 20.57
CA PHE A 92 -19.10 6.77 20.74
C PHE A 92 -19.64 8.19 20.51
N GLY A 93 -18.90 9.23 20.93
CA GLY A 93 -19.30 10.62 20.70
C GLY A 93 -19.13 11.12 19.25
N ARG A 94 -18.53 10.32 18.36
CA ARG A 94 -18.22 10.67 16.95
C ARG A 94 -18.95 9.78 15.95
N VAL A 95 -19.37 8.59 16.36
CA VAL A 95 -20.17 7.69 15.55
C VAL A 95 -21.58 7.59 16.14
N GLU A 96 -22.58 7.91 15.32
CA GLU A 96 -24.02 7.82 15.67
C GLU A 96 -24.48 6.36 15.74
N LEU A 97 -23.85 5.56 16.61
CA LEU A 97 -24.09 4.13 16.77
C LEU A 97 -24.41 3.81 18.24
N GLN A 98 -25.14 2.73 18.48
CA GLN A 98 -25.38 2.25 19.85
C GLN A 98 -24.10 1.63 20.44
N PHE A 99 -23.98 1.64 21.77
CA PHE A 99 -22.76 1.21 22.44
C PHE A 99 -22.45 -0.27 22.20
N SER A 100 -23.46 -1.15 22.27
CA SER A 100 -23.32 -2.58 21.95
C SER A 100 -22.83 -2.79 20.51
N GLU A 101 -23.45 -2.11 19.54
CA GLU A 101 -23.08 -2.17 18.13
C GLU A 101 -21.64 -1.73 17.90
N LEU A 102 -21.20 -0.64 18.55
CA LEU A 102 -19.82 -0.17 18.45
C LEU A 102 -18.82 -1.20 18.97
N TYR A 103 -19.12 -1.88 20.08
CA TYR A 103 -18.24 -2.94 20.61
C TYR A 103 -18.15 -4.16 19.68
N ASP A 104 -19.26 -4.55 19.07
CA ASP A 104 -19.28 -5.64 18.09
C ASP A 104 -18.46 -5.28 16.86
N LEU A 105 -18.61 -4.06 16.33
CA LEU A 105 -17.84 -3.57 15.19
C LEU A 105 -16.34 -3.48 15.50
N MET A 106 -15.96 -2.99 16.69
CA MET A 106 -14.56 -2.97 17.11
C MET A 106 -13.99 -4.39 17.25
N SER A 107 -14.78 -5.34 17.75
CA SER A 107 -14.38 -6.75 17.85
C SER A 107 -14.19 -7.38 16.47
N ASN A 108 -15.05 -7.05 15.51
CA ASN A 108 -14.91 -7.48 14.12
C ASN A 108 -13.66 -6.89 13.46
N LEU A 109 -13.36 -5.60 13.67
CA LEU A 109 -12.13 -4.97 13.18
C LEU A 109 -10.88 -5.64 13.77
N VAL A 110 -10.92 -6.07 15.02
CA VAL A 110 -9.83 -6.85 15.65
C VAL A 110 -9.73 -8.25 15.02
N ALA A 111 -10.84 -8.97 14.87
CA ALA A 111 -10.85 -10.30 14.27
C ALA A 111 -10.37 -10.29 12.80
N LYS A 112 -10.67 -9.22 12.07
CA LYS A 112 -10.20 -8.99 10.70
C LYS A 112 -8.75 -8.48 10.63
N GLY A 113 -8.12 -8.21 11.77
CA GLY A 113 -6.71 -7.77 11.86
C GLY A 113 -6.47 -6.29 11.57
N TYR A 114 -7.53 -5.47 11.53
CA TYR A 114 -7.41 -4.02 11.35
C TYR A 114 -7.04 -3.29 12.65
N CYS A 115 -7.51 -3.80 13.78
CA CYS A 115 -7.17 -3.28 15.10
C CYS A 115 -6.53 -4.37 15.97
N ILE A 116 -5.81 -3.94 16.99
CA ILE A 116 -5.28 -4.78 18.06
C ILE A 116 -5.92 -4.31 19.36
N LYS A 117 -6.39 -5.25 20.19
CA LYS A 117 -6.96 -4.96 21.51
C LYS A 117 -5.93 -5.32 22.59
N GLU A 118 -5.65 -4.37 23.47
CA GLU A 118 -4.79 -4.55 24.64
C GLU A 118 -5.57 -4.12 25.89
N GLY A 119 -6.14 -5.08 26.61
CA GLY A 119 -7.03 -4.82 27.74
C GLY A 119 -8.32 -4.11 27.29
N SER A 120 -8.57 -2.92 27.82
CA SER A 120 -9.71 -2.06 27.45
C SER A 120 -9.45 -1.15 26.25
N LYS A 121 -8.20 -1.07 25.77
CA LYS A 121 -7.80 -0.15 24.71
C LYS A 121 -7.61 -0.85 23.39
N PHE A 122 -7.80 -0.10 22.33
CA PHE A 122 -7.61 -0.50 20.95
C PHE A 122 -6.51 0.34 20.31
N MET A 123 -5.84 -0.23 19.32
CA MET A 123 -4.86 0.45 18.47
C MET A 123 -4.99 -0.07 17.04
N LEU A 124 -4.53 0.71 16.06
CA LEU A 124 -4.40 0.21 14.69
C LEU A 124 -3.34 -0.88 14.62
N SER A 125 -3.60 -1.86 13.76
CA SER A 125 -2.57 -2.82 13.39
C SER A 125 -1.36 -2.12 12.79
N LYS A 126 -0.15 -2.61 13.06
CA LYS A 126 1.10 -2.02 12.54
C LYS A 126 1.10 -1.92 11.00
N ASN A 127 0.47 -2.88 10.34
CA ASN A 127 0.32 -2.93 8.89
C ASN A 127 -0.66 -1.87 8.35
N LEU A 128 -1.36 -1.13 9.21
CA LEU A 128 -2.29 -0.08 8.82
C LEU A 128 -1.82 1.31 9.24
N LEU A 129 -0.75 1.42 10.02
CA LEU A 129 -0.26 2.71 10.50
C LEU A 129 0.10 3.64 9.34
N PHE A 130 0.60 3.11 8.23
CA PHE A 130 0.93 3.97 7.08
C PHE A 130 -0.31 4.61 6.41
N PHE A 131 -1.54 4.13 6.69
CA PHE A 131 -2.75 4.80 6.19
C PHE A 131 -3.02 6.12 6.90
N SER A 132 -2.47 6.35 8.11
CA SER A 132 -2.59 7.64 8.78
C SER A 132 -1.86 8.75 8.03
N ASN A 133 -0.88 8.39 7.20
CA ASN A 133 -0.16 9.33 6.35
C ASN A 133 0.33 8.66 5.06
N LEU A 134 -0.60 8.32 4.16
CA LEU A 134 -0.28 7.70 2.86
C LEU A 134 0.73 8.53 2.04
N ARG A 135 0.80 9.83 2.28
CA ARG A 135 1.77 10.72 1.64
C ARG A 135 3.22 10.35 1.93
N GLU A 136 3.53 9.69 3.06
CA GLU A 136 4.90 9.22 3.34
C GLU A 136 5.35 8.07 2.43
N LEU A 137 4.42 7.49 1.69
CA LEU A 137 4.67 6.50 0.65
C LEU A 137 4.63 7.11 -0.76
N ALA A 138 4.59 8.45 -0.86
CA ALA A 138 4.57 9.14 -2.13
C ALA A 138 5.85 8.85 -2.94
N ILE A 139 5.65 8.59 -4.22
CA ILE A 139 6.71 8.40 -5.20
C ILE A 139 6.86 9.66 -6.05
N TYR A 140 8.10 10.07 -6.31
CA TYR A 140 8.43 11.29 -7.05
C TYR A 140 9.19 11.00 -8.36
N GLU A 141 9.47 9.74 -8.61
CA GLU A 141 10.24 9.23 -9.71
C GLU A 141 9.49 9.43 -11.03
N LYS A 142 10.25 9.81 -12.06
CA LYS A 142 9.69 10.05 -13.39
C LYS A 142 9.45 8.72 -14.08
N VAL A 143 8.24 8.53 -14.59
CA VAL A 143 7.91 7.38 -15.44
C VAL A 143 8.58 7.57 -16.81
N GLU A 144 9.43 6.62 -17.19
CA GLU A 144 10.07 6.59 -18.50
C GLU A 144 9.23 5.78 -19.50
N PHE A 145 8.87 6.40 -20.63
CA PHE A 145 8.17 5.73 -21.73
C PHE A 145 9.18 5.24 -22.76
N LYS A 146 9.53 3.96 -22.71
CA LYS A 146 10.48 3.35 -23.64
C LYS A 146 10.14 1.89 -23.92
N GLY A 147 10.46 1.42 -25.13
CA GLY A 147 10.45 0.00 -25.43
C GLY A 147 11.60 -0.70 -24.68
N ILE A 148 11.29 -1.78 -23.95
CA ILE A 148 12.26 -2.53 -23.15
C ILE A 148 12.19 -3.99 -23.57
N LYS A 149 13.36 -4.61 -23.80
CA LYS A 149 13.49 -6.07 -23.86
C LYS A 149 13.52 -6.60 -22.43
N TYR A 150 12.72 -7.62 -22.15
CA TYR A 150 12.60 -8.23 -20.84
C TYR A 150 12.62 -9.74 -20.97
N ASP A 151 13.05 -10.41 -19.90
CA ASP A 151 13.12 -11.86 -19.83
C ASP A 151 11.86 -12.42 -19.17
N VAL A 152 11.35 -11.72 -18.14
CA VAL A 152 10.15 -12.11 -17.40
C VAL A 152 9.23 -10.92 -17.21
N LYS A 153 7.94 -11.11 -17.50
CA LYS A 153 6.86 -10.21 -17.09
C LYS A 153 6.01 -10.95 -16.07
N GLU A 154 5.90 -10.42 -14.86
CA GLU A 154 5.08 -11.08 -13.84
C GLU A 154 3.58 -10.94 -14.15
N GLU A 155 2.81 -11.94 -13.71
CA GLU A 155 1.36 -11.94 -13.80
C GLU A 155 0.74 -11.10 -12.69
N ILE A 156 -0.33 -10.39 -13.04
CA ILE A 156 -1.17 -9.63 -12.11
C ILE A 156 -1.91 -10.62 -11.19
N LYS A 157 -1.81 -10.42 -9.87
CA LYS A 157 -2.48 -11.29 -8.89
C LYS A 157 -3.68 -10.66 -8.21
N TYR A 158 -3.73 -9.34 -8.14
CA TYR A 158 -4.81 -8.59 -7.52
C TYR A 158 -5.49 -7.70 -8.55
N ASP A 159 -6.83 -7.62 -8.51
CA ASP A 159 -7.57 -6.69 -9.34
C ASP A 159 -7.28 -5.26 -8.87
N ILE A 160 -6.80 -4.43 -9.80
CA ILE A 160 -6.56 -3.01 -9.55
C ILE A 160 -7.82 -2.28 -9.08
N LYS A 161 -9.02 -2.71 -9.50
CA LYS A 161 -10.27 -2.13 -9.05
C LYS A 161 -10.45 -2.32 -7.54
N GLU A 162 -10.25 -3.54 -7.04
CA GLU A 162 -10.35 -3.81 -5.59
C GLU A 162 -9.35 -2.99 -4.78
N ILE A 163 -8.11 -2.85 -5.29
CA ILE A 163 -7.09 -2.04 -4.63
C ILE A 163 -7.47 -0.56 -4.62
N VAL A 164 -7.94 -0.03 -5.75
CA VAL A 164 -8.39 1.38 -5.84
C VAL A 164 -9.60 1.62 -4.97
N ASP A 165 -10.58 0.72 -4.96
CA ASP A 165 -11.77 0.81 -4.12
C ASP A 165 -11.40 0.81 -2.63
N PHE A 166 -10.37 0.05 -2.25
CA PHE A 166 -9.83 0.06 -0.90
C PHE A 166 -9.09 1.35 -0.54
N ILE A 167 -8.14 1.79 -1.38
CA ILE A 167 -7.37 3.04 -1.15
C ILE A 167 -8.30 4.26 -1.13
N SER A 168 -9.33 4.26 -1.97
CA SER A 168 -10.34 5.34 -2.05
C SER A 168 -11.14 5.52 -0.77
N LYS A 169 -11.04 4.58 0.18
CA LYS A 169 -11.62 4.74 1.52
C LYS A 169 -10.83 5.70 2.40
N PHE A 170 -9.57 5.98 2.07
CA PHE A 170 -8.67 6.76 2.91
C PHE A 170 -8.19 8.04 2.24
N VAL A 171 -8.14 8.08 0.91
CA VAL A 171 -7.68 9.22 0.12
C VAL A 171 -8.46 9.32 -1.20
N ASP A 172 -8.61 10.51 -1.77
CA ASP A 172 -9.23 10.64 -3.08
C ASP A 172 -8.28 10.14 -4.17
N VAL A 173 -8.67 9.13 -4.94
CA VAL A 173 -7.91 8.66 -6.11
C VAL A 173 -8.42 9.39 -7.36
N LEU A 174 -7.63 10.32 -7.88
CA LEU A 174 -8.01 11.18 -9.01
C LEU A 174 -7.83 10.47 -10.37
N SER A 175 -6.76 9.69 -10.51
CA SER A 175 -6.51 8.92 -11.72
C SER A 175 -5.58 7.74 -11.45
N ARG A 176 -5.54 6.81 -12.40
CA ARG A 176 -4.65 5.64 -12.38
C ARG A 176 -4.03 5.44 -13.74
N ARG A 177 -2.74 5.09 -13.76
CA ARG A 177 -2.00 4.75 -14.98
C ARG A 177 -1.25 3.45 -14.77
N GLU A 178 -1.41 2.51 -15.68
CA GLU A 178 -0.63 1.28 -15.70
C GLU A 178 0.84 1.57 -16.01
N CYS A 179 1.75 0.91 -15.30
CA CYS A 179 3.19 0.99 -15.51
C CYS A 179 3.88 -0.29 -15.05
N PHE A 180 5.19 -0.37 -15.25
CA PHE A 180 5.98 -1.52 -14.82
C PHE A 180 7.18 -1.05 -14.02
N LEU A 181 7.39 -1.68 -12.86
CA LEU A 181 8.64 -1.57 -12.13
C LEU A 181 9.63 -2.56 -12.76
N MET A 182 10.74 -2.03 -13.25
CA MET A 182 11.81 -2.83 -13.85
C MET A 182 12.81 -3.25 -12.77
N LYS A 183 12.95 -4.55 -12.56
CA LYS A 183 13.92 -5.15 -11.64
C LYS A 183 15.02 -5.87 -12.43
N TYR A 184 16.21 -5.89 -11.85
CA TYR A 184 17.38 -6.56 -12.40
C TYR A 184 17.82 -7.68 -11.46
N ASP A 185 17.69 -8.92 -11.91
CA ASP A 185 18.15 -10.09 -11.17
C ASP A 185 19.53 -10.49 -11.72
N VAL A 186 20.56 -10.38 -10.88
CA VAL A 186 21.95 -10.62 -11.27
C VAL A 186 22.37 -12.03 -10.85
N VAL A 187 22.79 -12.84 -11.82
CA VAL A 187 23.37 -14.17 -11.59
C VAL A 187 24.88 -14.07 -11.64
N TYR A 188 25.55 -14.41 -10.55
CA TYR A 188 27.01 -14.47 -10.46
C TYR A 188 27.52 -15.88 -10.80
N ASN A 189 28.79 -15.96 -11.20
CA ASN A 189 29.52 -17.23 -11.29
C ASN A 189 29.84 -17.81 -9.90
#